data_AF-A0ABD3SB57-F1
#
_entry.id   AF-A0ABD3SB57-F1
#
_cell.length_a   1.000
_cell.length_b   1.000
_cell.length_c   1.000
_cell.angle_alpha   90.00
_cell.angle_beta   90.00
_cell.angle_gamma   90.00
#
_symmetry.space_group_name_H-M   'P 1'
#
loop_
_entity.id
_entity.type
_entity.pdbx_description
1 polymer ?
#
loop_
_entity_poly.entity_id
_entity_poly.type
_entity_poly.pdbx_seq_one_letter_code
_entity_poly.pdbx_strand_id
1 'polypeptide(L)'
;MLANQTNRVLLVRWEKPSQLEDYLVPPEDGIDWTVQGEIYHEIFRLLFSPSKALAERVESTMKSLELVPSQYSSVHLRVKYPNAGIKEESFTFQQHKSQIIKWATNAVNCAAELHPNSTIYVSSDNNDTVGYLLEESHFAQHYIDATKHKKHPLVVKLVARNYSNENEHIAFSNVKGADGFMGVFEDLIIMGMGKCVAHGLGGYGRLAAALSGGECAIAHLGRHSKVCSDVLSKIQSV
;
A
#
# COMPACT_ATOMS: atom_id res chain seq x y z
N MET A 1 -20.99 -22.37 11.59
CA MET A 1 -22.47 -22.47 11.66
C MET A 1 -23.19 -21.12 11.59
N LEU A 2 -22.55 -20.00 11.96
CA LEU A 2 -23.15 -18.65 11.93
C LEU A 2 -23.55 -18.15 10.53
N ALA A 3 -22.72 -18.40 9.50
CA ALA A 3 -23.03 -17.99 8.13
C ALA A 3 -24.32 -18.62 7.60
N ASN A 4 -24.51 -19.94 7.80
CA ASN A 4 -25.74 -20.66 7.45
C ASN A 4 -26.96 -20.13 8.23
N GLN A 5 -26.82 -19.93 9.54
CA GLN A 5 -27.90 -19.40 10.39
C GLN A 5 -28.33 -17.97 10.00
N THR A 6 -27.44 -17.21 9.35
CA THR A 6 -27.69 -15.81 8.96
C THR A 6 -27.98 -15.64 7.47
N ASN A 7 -28.10 -16.73 6.70
CA ASN A 7 -28.21 -16.71 5.23
C ASN A 7 -27.11 -15.86 4.58
N ARG A 8 -25.87 -16.00 5.04
CA ARG A 8 -24.70 -15.28 4.52
C ARG A 8 -23.72 -16.23 3.86
N VAL A 9 -23.05 -15.75 2.81
CA VAL A 9 -21.92 -16.45 2.18
C VAL A 9 -20.75 -16.46 3.18
N LEU A 10 -20.22 -17.66 3.46
CA LEU A 10 -19.00 -17.81 4.25
C LEU A 10 -17.79 -17.58 3.34
N LEU A 11 -17.04 -16.52 3.61
CA LEU A 11 -15.76 -16.27 2.97
C LEU A 11 -14.64 -16.66 3.93
N VAL A 12 -13.79 -17.60 3.51
CA VAL A 12 -12.61 -18.01 4.29
C VAL A 12 -11.39 -17.34 3.67
N ARG A 13 -10.83 -16.35 4.37
CA ARG A 13 -9.53 -15.77 4.00
C ARG A 13 -8.44 -16.45 4.80
N TRP A 14 -7.64 -17.27 4.15
CA TRP A 14 -6.49 -17.95 4.71
C TRP A 14 -5.20 -17.36 4.14
N GLU A 15 -4.26 -16.97 5.01
CA GLU A 15 -3.04 -16.25 4.57
C GLU A 15 -1.72 -16.84 5.05
N LYS A 16 -1.72 -17.73 6.06
CA LYS A 16 -0.49 -18.27 6.64
C LYS A 16 -0.66 -19.76 6.97
N PRO A 17 0.39 -20.59 6.84
CA PRO A 17 1.75 -20.29 6.36
C PRO A 17 1.92 -20.30 4.83
N SER A 18 0.94 -20.80 4.09
CA SER A 18 0.88 -20.77 2.63
C SER A 18 -0.58 -20.71 2.17
N GLN A 19 -0.83 -20.75 0.86
CA GLN A 19 -2.18 -20.67 0.30
C GLN A 19 -3.00 -21.88 0.77
N LEU A 20 -4.32 -21.71 0.96
CA LEU A 20 -5.15 -22.84 1.41
C LEU A 20 -5.20 -23.93 0.34
N GLU A 21 -5.06 -23.51 -0.91
CA GLU A 21 -4.91 -24.28 -2.14
C GLU A 21 -3.73 -25.25 -2.10
N ASP A 22 -2.70 -24.98 -1.27
CA ASP A 22 -1.58 -25.90 -1.09
C ASP A 22 -1.94 -27.14 -0.24
N TYR A 23 -3.03 -27.06 0.51
CA TYR A 23 -3.43 -28.08 1.49
C TYR A 23 -4.80 -28.69 1.21
N LEU A 24 -5.70 -27.92 0.59
CA LEU A 24 -7.08 -28.29 0.32
C LEU A 24 -7.38 -28.01 -1.15
N VAL A 25 -8.06 -28.94 -1.80
CA VAL A 25 -8.63 -28.78 -3.14
C VAL A 25 -10.14 -28.62 -2.98
N PRO A 26 -10.80 -27.72 -3.72
CA PRO A 26 -12.25 -27.67 -3.74
C PRO A 26 -12.85 -29.03 -4.12
N PRO A 27 -13.97 -29.45 -3.50
CA PRO A 27 -14.66 -30.67 -3.91
C PRO A 27 -15.16 -30.54 -5.36
N GLU A 28 -15.10 -31.61 -6.16
CA GLU A 28 -15.56 -31.60 -7.57
C GLU A 28 -17.04 -31.18 -7.71
N ASP A 29 -17.87 -31.54 -6.74
CA ASP A 29 -19.30 -31.18 -6.68
C ASP A 29 -19.62 -30.10 -5.62
N GLY A 30 -18.59 -29.36 -5.18
CA GLY A 30 -18.68 -28.36 -4.09
C GLY A 30 -18.68 -26.91 -4.58
N ILE A 31 -18.69 -25.98 -3.62
CA ILE A 31 -18.42 -24.58 -3.92
C ILE A 31 -16.91 -24.45 -4.13
N ASP A 32 -16.50 -24.00 -5.31
CA ASP A 32 -15.14 -23.54 -5.55
C ASP A 32 -14.89 -22.29 -4.70
N TRP A 33 -14.11 -22.48 -3.63
CA TRP A 33 -13.76 -21.43 -2.69
C TRP A 33 -12.50 -20.66 -3.11
N THR A 34 -11.86 -21.05 -4.22
CA THR A 34 -10.73 -20.30 -4.75
C THR A 34 -11.22 -18.98 -5.36
N VAL A 35 -10.65 -17.86 -4.90
CA VAL A 35 -11.04 -16.52 -5.34
C VAL A 35 -9.84 -15.89 -6.01
N GLN A 36 -9.88 -15.78 -7.35
CA GLN A 36 -8.89 -15.00 -8.09
C GLN A 36 -8.97 -13.52 -7.69
N GLY A 37 -7.87 -12.78 -7.79
CA GLY A 37 -7.78 -11.38 -7.31
C GLY A 37 -8.90 -10.46 -7.81
N GLU A 38 -9.32 -10.63 -9.07
CA GLU A 38 -10.44 -9.91 -9.70
C GLU A 38 -11.77 -10.15 -8.97
N ILE A 39 -12.04 -11.38 -8.54
CA ILE A 39 -13.29 -11.71 -7.83
C ILE A 39 -13.28 -11.10 -6.42
N TYR A 40 -12.12 -10.99 -5.78
CA TYR A 40 -12.02 -10.36 -4.46
C TYR A 40 -12.40 -8.88 -4.51
N HIS A 41 -12.00 -8.17 -5.57
CA HIS A 41 -12.39 -6.79 -5.81
C HIS A 41 -13.90 -6.61 -5.85
N GLU A 42 -14.58 -7.42 -6.68
CA GLU A 42 -16.03 -7.38 -6.86
C GLU A 42 -16.77 -7.77 -5.58
N ILE A 43 -16.37 -8.86 -4.92
CA ILE A 43 -16.96 -9.29 -3.65
C ILE A 43 -16.82 -8.20 -2.58
N PHE A 44 -15.65 -7.58 -2.46
CA PHE A 44 -15.44 -6.54 -1.46
C PHE A 44 -16.37 -5.35 -1.70
N ARG A 45 -16.53 -4.90 -2.94
CA ARG A 45 -17.42 -3.79 -3.31
C ARG A 45 -18.90 -4.11 -3.14
N LEU A 46 -19.28 -5.38 -3.31
CA LEU A 46 -20.65 -5.84 -3.03
C LEU A 46 -20.95 -5.87 -1.53
N LEU A 47 -19.99 -6.25 -0.70
CA LEU A 47 -20.19 -6.44 0.74
C LEU A 47 -19.95 -5.18 1.57
N PHE A 48 -19.08 -4.29 1.10
CA PHE A 48 -18.61 -3.14 1.87
C PHE A 48 -18.78 -1.86 1.08
N SER A 49 -19.48 -0.90 1.68
CA SER A 49 -19.50 0.49 1.24
C SER A 49 -18.90 1.37 2.34
N PRO A 50 -18.07 2.36 1.99
CA PRO A 50 -17.55 3.30 2.98
C PRO A 50 -18.71 4.04 3.66
N SER A 51 -18.55 4.36 4.94
CA SER A 51 -19.47 5.27 5.62
C SER A 51 -19.44 6.63 4.94
N LYS A 52 -20.50 7.43 5.10
CA LYS A 52 -20.58 8.78 4.52
C LYS A 52 -19.34 9.62 4.86
N ALA A 53 -18.93 9.63 6.13
CA ALA A 53 -17.76 10.38 6.59
C ALA A 53 -16.44 9.91 5.94
N LEU A 54 -16.26 8.60 5.78
CA LEU A 54 -15.08 8.05 5.11
C LEU A 54 -15.10 8.38 3.61
N ALA A 55 -16.25 8.27 2.95
CA ALA A 55 -16.41 8.57 1.53
C ALA A 55 -16.10 10.03 1.22
N GLU A 56 -16.64 10.97 2.00
CA GLU A 56 -16.38 12.42 1.87
C GLU A 56 -14.89 12.74 2.05
N ARG A 57 -14.24 12.06 3.00
CA ARG A 57 -12.81 12.23 3.26
C ARG A 57 -11.95 11.71 2.10
N VAL A 58 -12.24 10.50 1.60
CA VAL A 58 -11.57 9.93 0.42
C VAL A 58 -11.75 10.83 -0.80
N GLU A 59 -12.97 11.32 -1.06
CA GLU A 59 -13.25 12.21 -2.20
C GLU A 59 -12.47 13.52 -2.10
N SER A 60 -12.46 14.14 -0.92
CA SER A 60 -11.70 15.38 -0.65
C SER A 60 -10.20 15.19 -0.87
N THR A 61 -9.64 14.08 -0.37
CA THR A 61 -8.22 13.75 -0.55
C THR A 61 -7.89 13.46 -2.01
N MET A 62 -8.67 12.62 -2.68
CA MET A 62 -8.51 12.32 -4.11
C MET A 62 -8.54 13.60 -4.96
N LYS A 63 -9.49 14.50 -4.69
CA LYS A 63 -9.62 15.78 -5.38
C LYS A 63 -8.43 16.70 -5.13
N SER A 64 -7.97 16.83 -3.89
CA SER A 64 -6.84 17.71 -3.55
C SER A 64 -5.50 17.21 -4.11
N LEU A 65 -5.35 15.90 -4.29
CA LEU A 65 -4.17 15.27 -4.88
C LEU A 65 -4.27 15.06 -6.40
N GLU A 66 -5.37 15.50 -7.03
CA GLU A 66 -5.65 15.32 -8.46
C GLU A 66 -5.60 13.85 -8.91
N LEU A 67 -6.04 12.95 -8.03
CA LEU A 67 -6.07 11.52 -8.31
C LEU A 67 -7.35 11.16 -9.06
N VAL A 68 -7.20 10.36 -10.10
CA VAL A 68 -8.32 9.78 -10.86
C VAL A 68 -8.23 8.25 -10.75
N PRO A 69 -9.30 7.55 -10.35
CA PRO A 69 -9.28 6.09 -10.24
C PRO A 69 -8.68 5.42 -11.48
N SER A 70 -7.86 4.39 -11.25
CA SER A 70 -7.14 3.63 -12.28
C SER A 70 -6.14 4.42 -13.15
N GLN A 71 -5.78 5.66 -12.78
CA GLN A 71 -4.77 6.47 -13.49
C GLN A 71 -3.50 6.75 -12.69
N TYR A 72 -3.42 6.27 -11.46
CA TYR A 72 -2.23 6.38 -10.60
C TYR A 72 -1.83 5.01 -10.08
N SER A 73 -0.64 4.93 -9.51
CA SER A 73 -0.17 3.76 -8.78
C SER A 73 -0.06 4.05 -7.30
N SER A 74 -0.03 3.00 -6.51
CA SER A 74 0.04 3.11 -5.06
C SER A 74 1.24 2.36 -4.51
N VAL A 75 1.84 2.94 -3.48
CA VAL A 75 2.90 2.34 -2.70
C VAL A 75 2.40 2.22 -1.26
N HIS A 76 2.52 1.03 -0.70
CA HIS A 76 2.34 0.80 0.73
C HIS A 76 3.65 0.39 1.39
N LEU A 77 4.06 1.15 2.40
CA LEU A 77 5.24 0.90 3.22
C LEU A 77 4.81 0.46 4.62
N ARG A 78 5.26 -0.73 5.03
CA ARG A 78 5.07 -1.21 6.40
C ARG A 78 6.42 -1.29 7.09
N VAL A 79 6.87 -0.17 7.64
CA VAL A 79 8.23 -0.01 8.17
C VAL A 79 8.33 -0.36 9.66
N LYS A 80 7.21 -0.32 10.40
CA LYS A 80 7.20 -0.71 11.83
C LYS A 80 7.08 -2.21 12.04
N TYR A 81 6.86 -3.00 10.98
CA TYR A 81 6.65 -4.43 11.08
C TYR A 81 7.90 -5.15 11.65
N PRO A 82 7.74 -6.08 12.60
CA PRO A 82 8.87 -6.79 13.19
C PRO A 82 9.67 -7.59 12.14
N ASN A 83 10.79 -7.04 11.72
CA ASN A 83 11.71 -7.66 10.78
C ASN A 83 13.11 -7.04 10.92
N ALA A 84 14.15 -7.84 10.71
CA ALA A 84 15.54 -7.38 10.62
C ALA A 84 16.00 -6.48 11.80
N GLY A 85 15.58 -6.82 13.02
CA GLY A 85 15.95 -6.09 14.24
C GLY A 85 15.00 -4.95 14.61
N ILE A 86 13.97 -4.67 13.81
CA ILE A 86 12.92 -3.71 14.16
C ILE A 86 11.97 -4.34 15.19
N LYS A 87 11.75 -3.62 16.28
CA LYS A 87 10.67 -3.88 17.24
C LYS A 87 9.65 -2.76 17.10
N GLU A 88 8.39 -3.12 16.80
CA GLU A 88 7.31 -2.18 16.49
C GLU A 88 7.10 -1.13 17.61
N GLU A 89 7.21 -1.55 18.88
CA GLU A 89 7.02 -0.70 20.07
C GLU A 89 8.13 0.33 20.30
N SER A 90 9.35 0.05 19.84
CA SER A 90 10.52 0.92 20.04
C SER A 90 11.03 1.51 18.73
N PHE A 91 10.21 1.46 17.68
CA PHE A 91 10.61 1.90 16.36
C PHE A 91 10.79 3.42 16.35
N THR A 92 11.90 3.87 15.77
CA THR A 92 12.08 5.26 15.35
C THR A 92 12.68 5.29 13.95
N PHE A 93 12.24 6.25 13.14
CA PHE A 93 12.77 6.40 11.78
C PHE A 93 14.28 6.62 11.77
N GLN A 94 14.80 7.43 12.70
CA GLN A 94 16.23 7.78 12.74
C GLN A 94 17.13 6.57 13.01
N GLN A 95 16.74 5.66 13.91
CA GLN A 95 17.53 4.47 14.22
C GLN A 95 17.64 3.51 13.03
N HIS A 96 16.63 3.49 12.16
CA HIS A 96 16.55 2.58 11.02
C HIS A 96 16.61 3.31 9.66
N LYS A 97 17.06 4.57 9.64
CA LYS A 97 16.97 5.46 8.48
C LYS A 97 17.54 4.84 7.21
N SER A 98 18.75 4.25 7.27
CA SER A 98 19.40 3.62 6.11
C SER A 98 18.59 2.46 5.53
N GLN A 99 17.99 1.63 6.39
CA GLN A 99 17.18 0.49 5.99
C GLN A 99 15.84 0.94 5.40
N ILE A 100 15.18 1.91 6.05
CA ILE A 100 13.92 2.47 5.59
C ILE A 100 14.10 3.16 4.23
N ILE A 101 15.18 3.93 4.05
CA ILE A 101 15.52 4.55 2.76
C ILE A 101 15.62 3.51 1.66
N LYS A 102 16.31 2.39 1.93
CA LYS A 102 16.45 1.30 0.95
C LYS A 102 15.08 0.70 0.58
N TRP A 103 14.22 0.46 1.57
CA TRP A 103 12.87 -0.09 1.33
C TRP A 103 11.97 0.89 0.60
N ALA A 104 11.93 2.14 1.04
CA ALA A 104 11.15 3.21 0.43
C ALA A 104 11.57 3.44 -1.03
N THR A 105 12.89 3.45 -1.30
CA THR A 105 13.43 3.60 -2.66
C THR A 105 13.00 2.44 -3.55
N ASN A 106 13.17 1.20 -3.09
CA ASN A 106 12.74 0.03 -3.86
C ASN A 106 11.23 0.06 -4.14
N ALA A 107 10.42 0.45 -3.16
CA ALA A 107 8.98 0.52 -3.29
C ALA A 107 8.53 1.50 -4.39
N VAL A 108 9.09 2.72 -4.41
CA VAL A 108 8.82 3.72 -5.45
C VAL A 108 9.30 3.23 -6.81
N ASN A 109 10.50 2.66 -6.89
CA ASN A 109 11.02 2.08 -8.12
C ASN A 109 10.11 0.99 -8.69
N CYS A 110 9.59 0.12 -7.83
CA CYS A 110 8.65 -0.91 -8.24
C CYS A 110 7.32 -0.34 -8.77
N ALA A 111 6.76 0.69 -8.11
CA ALA A 111 5.54 1.32 -8.61
C ALA A 111 5.76 2.01 -9.96
N ALA A 112 6.89 2.70 -10.13
CA ALA A 112 7.26 3.36 -11.38
C ALA A 112 7.57 2.35 -12.51
N GLU A 113 8.11 1.17 -12.18
CA GLU A 113 8.31 0.09 -13.16
C GLU A 113 6.98 -0.52 -13.61
N LEU A 114 6.01 -0.70 -12.69
CA LEU A 114 4.67 -1.21 -13.00
C LEU A 114 3.85 -0.24 -13.86
N HIS A 115 3.96 1.06 -13.57
CA HIS A 115 3.16 2.09 -14.25
C HIS A 115 4.00 3.35 -14.50
N PRO A 116 4.83 3.34 -15.55
CA PRO A 116 5.70 4.46 -15.88
C PRO A 116 4.91 5.76 -16.09
N ASN A 117 5.50 6.89 -15.69
CA ASN A 117 4.94 8.24 -15.82
C ASN A 117 3.62 8.50 -15.06
N SER A 118 3.20 7.58 -14.19
CA SER A 118 2.00 7.79 -13.37
C SER A 118 2.31 8.57 -12.09
N THR A 119 1.28 9.23 -11.55
CA THR A 119 1.31 9.70 -10.16
C THR A 119 1.38 8.48 -9.24
N ILE A 120 2.16 8.57 -8.17
CA ILE A 120 2.29 7.52 -7.18
C ILE A 120 1.76 8.03 -5.84
N TYR A 121 0.65 7.44 -5.38
CA TYR A 121 0.13 7.63 -4.03
C TYR A 121 0.93 6.82 -3.03
N VAL A 122 1.50 7.46 -2.02
CA VAL A 122 2.32 6.84 -0.99
C VAL A 122 1.54 6.74 0.32
N SER A 123 1.55 5.56 0.94
CA SER A 123 1.06 5.36 2.29
C SER A 123 2.08 4.57 3.12
N SER A 124 2.11 4.84 4.42
CA SER A 124 3.00 4.17 5.37
C SER A 124 2.37 4.08 6.75
N ASP A 125 2.83 3.11 7.54
CA ASP A 125 2.53 3.01 8.97
C ASP A 125 3.41 3.95 9.85
N ASN A 126 4.23 4.78 9.22
CA ASN A 126 5.04 5.82 9.87
C ASN A 126 5.08 7.09 9.01
N ASN A 127 4.75 8.22 9.61
CA ASN A 127 4.67 9.52 8.94
C ASN A 127 6.04 10.05 8.49
N ASP A 128 7.11 9.83 9.26
CA ASP A 128 8.46 10.28 8.87
C ASP A 128 8.91 9.63 7.57
N THR A 129 8.47 8.40 7.30
CA THR A 129 8.75 7.70 6.04
C THR A 129 8.04 8.36 4.86
N VAL A 130 6.81 8.84 5.05
CA VAL A 130 6.08 9.60 4.03
C VAL A 130 6.74 10.97 3.81
N GLY A 131 7.04 11.68 4.90
CA GLY A 131 7.74 12.98 4.84
C GLY A 131 9.09 12.87 4.14
N TYR A 132 9.90 11.86 4.49
CA TYR A 132 11.15 11.59 3.79
C TYR A 132 10.96 11.44 2.27
N LEU A 133 9.98 10.64 1.83
CA LEU A 133 9.75 10.42 0.41
C LEU A 133 9.34 11.70 -0.32
N LEU A 134 8.46 12.50 0.29
CA LEU A 134 7.91 13.71 -0.34
C LEU A 134 8.84 14.92 -0.26
N GLU A 135 9.68 15.02 0.76
CA GLU A 135 10.42 16.24 1.09
C GLU A 135 11.95 16.08 0.98
N GLU A 136 12.51 14.92 1.34
CA GLU A 136 13.98 14.72 1.44
C GLU A 136 14.56 13.82 0.33
N SER A 137 13.78 12.87 -0.17
CA SER A 137 14.27 11.84 -1.09
C SER A 137 14.62 12.42 -2.46
N HIS A 138 15.37 11.66 -3.26
CA HIS A 138 15.65 12.04 -4.65
C HIS A 138 14.40 12.03 -5.55
N PHE A 139 13.25 11.57 -5.05
CA PHE A 139 11.95 11.67 -5.70
C PHE A 139 11.17 12.93 -5.30
N ALA A 140 11.64 13.67 -4.29
CA ALA A 140 10.97 14.87 -3.81
C ALA A 140 10.92 15.94 -4.90
N GLN A 141 9.77 16.63 -5.02
CA GLN A 141 9.53 17.62 -6.08
C GLN A 141 10.56 18.77 -6.09
N HIS A 142 11.12 19.07 -4.92
CA HIS A 142 12.09 20.15 -4.71
C HIS A 142 13.51 19.64 -4.48
N TYR A 143 13.80 18.36 -4.77
CA TYR A 143 15.14 17.82 -4.56
C TYR A 143 16.17 18.50 -5.47
N ILE A 144 17.21 19.06 -4.83
CA ILE A 144 18.38 19.64 -5.51
C ILE A 144 19.57 18.73 -5.20
N ASP A 145 20.11 18.11 -6.24
CA ASP A 145 21.34 17.34 -6.12
C ASP A 145 22.52 18.31 -5.91
N ALA A 146 22.96 18.43 -4.66
CA ALA A 146 24.06 19.29 -4.26
C ALA A 146 25.39 18.94 -4.98
N THR A 147 25.53 17.70 -5.47
CA THR A 147 26.74 17.25 -6.18
C THR A 147 26.72 17.61 -7.66
N LYS A 148 25.54 17.87 -8.24
CA LYS A 148 25.38 18.16 -9.68
C LYS A 148 24.96 19.59 -9.99
N HIS A 149 24.67 20.42 -8.97
CA HIS A 149 24.20 21.81 -9.12
C HIS A 149 23.09 21.99 -10.17
N LYS A 150 22.26 20.96 -10.39
CA LYS A 150 21.17 20.94 -11.36
C LYS A 150 19.92 20.38 -10.69
N LYS A 151 18.76 20.93 -11.07
CA LYS A 151 17.46 20.32 -10.71
C LYS A 151 17.48 18.88 -11.20
N HIS A 152 17.24 17.94 -10.28
CA HIS A 152 17.10 16.55 -10.65
C HIS A 152 15.85 16.44 -11.53
N PRO A 153 15.87 15.71 -12.66
CA PRO A 153 14.66 15.49 -13.44
C PRO A 153 13.60 14.87 -12.52
N LEU A 154 12.39 15.45 -12.53
CA LEU A 154 11.25 14.88 -11.81
C LEU A 154 10.85 13.60 -12.54
N VAL A 155 11.28 12.47 -11.98
CA VAL A 155 11.11 11.16 -12.59
C VAL A 155 9.72 10.59 -12.29
N VAL A 156 9.16 10.94 -11.12
CA VAL A 156 7.86 10.49 -10.64
C VAL A 156 7.17 11.61 -9.86
N LYS A 157 5.83 11.71 -9.94
CA LYS A 157 5.02 12.59 -9.09
C LYS A 157 4.57 11.78 -7.88
N LEU A 158 5.18 11.99 -6.71
CA LEU A 158 4.74 11.38 -5.46
C LEU A 158 3.70 12.27 -4.77
N VAL A 159 2.64 11.66 -4.23
CA VAL A 159 1.62 12.33 -3.43
C VAL A 159 1.22 11.46 -2.24
N ALA A 160 0.74 12.06 -1.16
CA ALA A 160 0.12 11.36 -0.04
C ALA A 160 -0.97 12.24 0.57
N ARG A 161 -1.90 11.63 1.31
CA ARG A 161 -2.83 12.40 2.14
C ARG A 161 -2.08 13.18 3.22
N ASN A 162 -2.79 14.04 3.95
CA ASN A 162 -2.23 14.68 5.14
C ASN A 162 -1.75 13.61 6.16
N TYR A 163 -0.44 13.60 6.42
CA TYR A 163 0.26 12.72 7.36
C TYR A 163 0.77 13.46 8.61
N SER A 164 0.18 14.60 8.98
CA SER A 164 0.53 15.28 10.25
C SER A 164 0.11 14.47 11.47
N ASN A 165 -0.95 13.68 11.35
CA ASN A 165 -1.42 12.78 12.41
C ASN A 165 -1.05 11.34 12.07
N GLU A 166 -0.52 10.62 13.05
CA GLU A 166 -0.17 9.21 12.87
C GLU A 166 -1.42 8.33 12.87
N ASN A 167 -1.39 7.26 12.08
CA ASN A 167 -2.44 6.27 12.09
C ASN A 167 -2.35 5.43 13.37
N GLU A 168 -3.50 5.16 13.99
CA GLU A 168 -3.57 4.24 15.12
C GLU A 168 -3.29 2.79 14.68
N HIS A 169 -2.55 2.06 15.51
CA HIS A 169 -2.28 0.64 15.30
C HIS A 169 -3.15 -0.21 16.23
N ILE A 170 -3.91 -1.16 15.67
CA ILE A 170 -4.88 -1.96 16.46
C ILE A 170 -4.23 -2.76 17.60
N ALA A 171 -2.95 -3.14 17.46
CA ALA A 171 -2.25 -3.94 18.45
C ALA A 171 -1.74 -3.12 19.66
N PHE A 172 -1.61 -1.80 19.53
CA PHE A 172 -0.91 -0.96 20.52
C PHE A 172 -1.64 0.35 20.84
N SER A 173 -2.69 0.68 20.10
CA SER A 173 -3.46 1.88 20.32
C SER A 173 -4.26 1.76 21.62
N ASN A 174 -4.11 2.76 22.47
CA ASN A 174 -4.99 2.95 23.63
C ASN A 174 -6.31 3.65 23.23
N VAL A 175 -6.45 4.06 21.96
CA VAL A 175 -7.64 4.74 21.44
C VAL A 175 -8.75 3.73 21.26
N LYS A 176 -9.88 3.99 21.92
CA LYS A 176 -11.07 3.14 21.89
C LYS A 176 -12.06 3.52 20.77
N GLY A 177 -11.84 4.65 20.10
CA GLY A 177 -12.74 5.19 19.07
C GLY A 177 -12.33 4.82 17.65
N ALA A 178 -13.32 4.63 16.77
CA ALA A 178 -13.08 4.30 15.36
C ALA A 178 -12.38 5.44 14.58
N ASP A 179 -12.48 6.68 15.04
CA ASP A 179 -11.94 7.85 14.35
C ASP A 179 -10.42 7.82 14.17
N GLY A 180 -9.68 7.23 15.13
CA GLY A 180 -8.23 7.07 15.05
C GLY A 180 -7.78 6.16 13.90
N PHE A 181 -8.67 5.32 13.38
CA PHE A 181 -8.40 4.40 12.27
C PHE A 181 -8.90 4.93 10.92
N MET A 182 -9.55 6.10 10.88
CA MET A 182 -10.09 6.65 9.63
C MET A 182 -8.99 6.86 8.57
N GLY A 183 -7.78 7.27 8.96
CA GLY A 183 -6.66 7.44 8.03
C GLY A 183 -6.20 6.10 7.42
N VAL A 184 -6.28 5.00 8.17
CA VAL A 184 -6.01 3.65 7.66
C VAL A 184 -7.05 3.27 6.61
N PHE A 185 -8.34 3.44 6.87
CA PHE A 185 -9.34 3.09 5.87
C PHE A 185 -9.30 4.03 4.65
N GLU A 186 -9.00 5.31 4.84
CA GLU A 186 -8.79 6.26 3.75
C GLU A 186 -7.65 5.80 2.83
N ASP A 187 -6.48 5.49 3.40
CA ASP A 187 -5.33 4.98 2.65
C ASP A 187 -5.69 3.70 1.88
N LEU A 188 -6.40 2.77 2.52
CA LEU A 188 -6.77 1.50 1.90
C LEU A 188 -7.69 1.71 0.69
N ILE A 189 -8.70 2.56 0.82
CA ILE A 189 -9.65 2.82 -0.26
C ILE A 189 -8.98 3.57 -1.40
N ILE A 190 -8.16 4.59 -1.13
CA ILE A 190 -7.40 5.29 -2.16
C ILE A 190 -6.48 4.30 -2.86
N MET A 191 -5.67 3.52 -2.14
CA MET A 191 -4.79 2.56 -2.80
C MET A 191 -5.54 1.52 -3.64
N GLY A 192 -6.69 1.05 -3.18
CA GLY A 192 -7.56 0.15 -3.94
C GLY A 192 -8.20 0.79 -5.17
N MET A 193 -8.24 2.12 -5.27
CA MET A 193 -8.67 2.82 -6.49
C MET A 193 -7.52 3.07 -7.47
N GLY A 194 -6.27 2.77 -7.09
CA GLY A 194 -5.13 2.82 -8.00
C GLY A 194 -5.21 1.76 -9.11
N LYS A 195 -4.40 1.92 -10.15
CA LYS A 195 -4.23 0.92 -11.22
C LYS A 195 -3.32 -0.21 -10.79
N CYS A 196 -2.22 0.14 -10.13
CA CYS A 196 -1.18 -0.79 -9.72
C CYS A 196 -0.77 -0.53 -8.28
N VAL A 197 -0.41 -1.59 -7.54
CA VAL A 197 0.00 -1.49 -6.14
C VAL A 197 1.34 -2.17 -5.90
N ALA A 198 2.34 -1.38 -5.49
CA ALA A 198 3.57 -1.88 -4.91
C ALA A 198 3.43 -1.97 -3.39
N HIS A 199 3.44 -3.18 -2.84
CA HIS A 199 3.18 -3.40 -1.42
C HIS A 199 4.35 -4.06 -0.68
N GLY A 200 4.50 -3.69 0.58
CA GLY A 200 5.47 -4.30 1.49
C GLY A 200 4.94 -5.55 2.20
N LEU A 201 5.45 -5.76 3.41
CA LEU A 201 5.10 -6.88 4.28
C LEU A 201 3.68 -6.78 4.86
N GLY A 202 3.10 -7.94 5.16
CA GLY A 202 1.79 -8.09 5.78
C GLY A 202 0.62 -8.07 4.80
N GLY A 203 -0.61 -8.13 5.35
CA GLY A 203 -1.83 -8.26 4.55
C GLY A 203 -2.45 -6.95 4.07
N TYR A 204 -2.05 -5.80 4.62
CA TYR A 204 -2.71 -4.52 4.33
C TYR A 204 -2.47 -4.00 2.92
N GLY A 205 -1.21 -3.85 2.49
CA GLY A 205 -0.91 -3.45 1.11
C GLY A 205 -1.30 -4.52 0.08
N ARG A 206 -1.28 -5.81 0.46
CA ARG A 206 -1.80 -6.89 -0.37
C ARG A 206 -3.33 -6.80 -0.54
N LEU A 207 -4.05 -6.41 0.52
CA LEU A 207 -5.47 -6.15 0.44
C LEU A 207 -5.73 -4.99 -0.53
N ALA A 208 -4.99 -3.89 -0.43
CA ALA A 208 -5.10 -2.81 -1.41
C ALA A 208 -4.87 -3.26 -2.85
N ALA A 209 -3.88 -4.13 -3.08
CA ALA A 209 -3.62 -4.72 -4.39
C ALA A 209 -4.79 -5.59 -4.91
N ALA A 210 -5.41 -6.37 -4.03
CA ALA A 210 -6.62 -7.11 -4.39
C ALA A 210 -7.79 -6.16 -4.69
N LEU A 211 -7.93 -5.08 -3.92
CA LEU A 211 -8.93 -4.04 -4.16
C LEU A 211 -8.67 -3.23 -5.42
N SER A 212 -7.47 -3.24 -6.01
CA SER A 212 -7.19 -2.62 -7.31
C SER A 212 -7.43 -3.56 -8.50
N GLY A 213 -8.01 -4.74 -8.27
CA GLY A 213 -8.25 -5.78 -9.29
C GLY A 213 -7.15 -6.85 -9.36
N GLY A 214 -6.03 -6.69 -8.64
CA GLY A 214 -5.00 -7.73 -8.49
C GLY A 214 -4.07 -7.96 -9.70
N GLU A 215 -4.44 -7.53 -10.91
CA GLU A 215 -3.65 -7.75 -12.13
C GLU A 215 -2.27 -7.07 -12.10
N CYS A 216 -2.18 -5.91 -11.46
CA CYS A 216 -0.97 -5.08 -11.45
C CYS A 216 -0.46 -4.87 -10.02
N ALA A 217 0.24 -5.87 -9.49
CA ALA A 217 0.75 -5.84 -8.11
C ALA A 217 2.19 -6.36 -8.01
N ILE A 218 2.96 -5.78 -7.10
CA ILE A 218 4.34 -6.22 -6.84
C ILE A 218 4.67 -6.14 -5.35
N ALA A 219 5.23 -7.23 -4.82
CA ALA A 219 5.81 -7.22 -3.48
C ALA A 219 7.21 -6.61 -3.53
N HIS A 220 7.42 -5.46 -2.89
CA HIS A 220 8.73 -4.78 -2.82
C HIS A 220 9.54 -5.14 -1.56
N LEU A 221 8.92 -5.81 -0.59
CA LEU A 221 9.55 -6.27 0.64
C LEU A 221 8.97 -7.60 1.14
N GLY A 222 9.81 -8.60 1.38
CA GLY A 222 9.44 -9.90 1.96
C GLY A 222 10.09 -11.11 1.28
N ARG A 223 9.62 -12.32 1.61
CA ARG A 223 10.25 -13.59 1.15
C ARG A 223 10.24 -13.76 -0.38
N HIS A 224 9.23 -13.19 -1.05
CA HIS A 224 9.06 -13.23 -2.51
C HIS A 224 9.13 -11.84 -3.14
N SER A 225 9.82 -10.89 -2.48
CA SER A 225 9.90 -9.52 -3.01
C SER A 225 10.86 -9.40 -4.19
N LYS A 226 10.53 -8.51 -5.10
CA LYS A 226 11.42 -8.09 -6.19
C LYS A 226 12.23 -6.86 -5.78
N VAL A 227 13.49 -6.84 -6.21
CA VAL A 227 14.29 -5.61 -6.27
C VAL A 227 14.06 -5.02 -7.65
N CYS A 228 13.43 -3.86 -7.72
CA CYS A 228 13.03 -3.25 -8.98
C CYS A 228 14.14 -2.35 -9.52
N SER A 229 14.10 -2.13 -10.83
CA SER A 229 15.12 -1.35 -11.52
C SER A 229 15.11 0.11 -11.05
N ASP A 230 16.30 0.70 -10.91
CA ASP A 230 16.43 2.10 -10.53
C ASP A 230 15.88 2.99 -11.67
N VAL A 231 14.79 3.69 -11.39
CA VAL A 231 14.10 4.52 -12.38
C VAL A 231 14.99 5.69 -12.80
N LEU A 232 15.90 6.15 -11.93
CA LEU A 232 16.85 7.20 -12.26
C LEU A 232 17.89 6.74 -13.29
N SER A 233 18.31 5.47 -13.23
CA SER A 233 19.30 4.90 -14.15
C SER A 233 18.79 4.80 -15.59
N LYS A 234 17.47 4.63 -15.78
CA LYS A 234 16.83 4.56 -17.10
C LYS A 234 16.74 5.92 -17.80
N ILE A 235 16.80 7.02 -17.07
CA ILE A 235 16.75 8.38 -17.64
C ILE A 235 18.14 8.89 -18.00
N GLN A 236 19.19 8.44 -17.32
CA GLN A 236 20.58 8.82 -17.63
C GLN A 236 21.15 8.09 -18.86
N SER A 237 20.41 7.14 -19.43
CA SER A 237 20.79 6.35 -20.61
C SER A 237 20.11 6.81 -21.91
N VAL A 238 19.34 7.90 -21.86
CA VAL A 238 18.70 8.58 -23.00
C VAL A 238 19.36 9.94 -23.21
#